data_AF-A0A1Y4GX40-F1
#
_entry.id   AF-A0A1Y4GX40-F1
#
_cell.length_a   1.000
_cell.length_b   1.000
_cell.length_c   1.000
_cell.angle_alpha   90.00
_cell.angle_beta   90.00
_cell.angle_gamma   90.00
#
_symmetry.space_group_name_H-M   'P 1'
#
loop_
_entity.id
_entity.type
_entity.pdbx_description
1 polymer ?
#
loop_
_entity_poly.entity_id
_entity_poly.type
_entity_poly.pdbx_seq_one_letter_code
_entity_poly.pdbx_strand_id
1 'polypeptide(L)'
;MISLPFRVACILIAGFLIVLAVTYIYKLNSRKVFWGVGLTTIIGILILLGLGVLRPSWGTETGTAVIVGISTAIGCAITLIYAAEDLYQKKRIKGKKIAETESVQKDMVPDHHKVTLPPRLDTELARKIFDKAIEEGYIIIDDDHYEWTLNKVLLAYMCGRIYCEDYPEKTIYDEKMYWMPGRVELFPGTELDKLFNMKDLTQSRHTRKNKAAPTGSEKIDKLFE
;
A
#
# COMPACT_ATOMS: atom_id res chain seq x y z
N MET A 1 15.10 -18.39 -43.61
CA MET A 1 13.75 -17.77 -43.52
C MET A 1 13.12 -18.18 -42.21
N ILE A 2 12.99 -17.26 -41.25
CA ILE A 2 12.35 -17.53 -39.95
C ILE A 2 10.88 -17.89 -40.18
N SER A 3 10.46 -19.05 -39.66
CA SER A 3 9.12 -19.60 -39.85
C SER A 3 8.06 -18.67 -39.25
N LEU A 4 6.93 -18.53 -39.95
CA LEU A 4 5.77 -17.73 -39.55
C LEU A 4 5.34 -17.95 -38.07
N PRO A 5 5.30 -19.18 -37.52
CA PRO A 5 4.92 -19.39 -36.12
C PRO A 5 5.92 -18.81 -35.11
N PHE A 6 7.22 -18.80 -35.44
CA PHE A 6 8.24 -18.25 -34.55
C PHE A 6 8.12 -16.72 -34.44
N ARG A 7 7.76 -16.04 -35.53
CA ARG A 7 7.53 -14.58 -35.52
C ARG A 7 6.34 -14.22 -34.64
N VAL A 8 5.25 -14.99 -34.72
CA VAL A 8 4.04 -14.76 -33.90
C VAL A 8 4.35 -14.99 -32.42
N ALA A 9 5.09 -16.06 -32.09
CA ALA A 9 5.50 -16.34 -30.71
C ALA A 9 6.39 -15.22 -30.14
N CYS A 10 7.36 -14.72 -30.90
CA CYS A 10 8.21 -13.60 -30.48
C CYS A 10 7.41 -12.31 -30.25
N ILE A 11 6.41 -12.02 -31.08
CA ILE A 11 5.55 -10.83 -30.92
C ILE A 11 4.70 -10.95 -29.64
N LEU A 12 4.15 -12.13 -29.35
CA LEU A 12 3.37 -12.36 -28.14
C LEU A 12 4.23 -12.24 -26.86
N ILE A 13 5.44 -12.80 -26.89
CA ILE A 13 6.38 -12.71 -25.75
C ILE A 13 6.84 -11.26 -25.54
N ALA A 14 7.17 -10.54 -26.62
CA ALA A 14 7.54 -9.14 -26.54
C ALA A 14 6.39 -8.27 -26.00
N GLY A 15 5.15 -8.50 -26.46
CA GLY A 15 3.97 -7.81 -25.96
C GLY A 15 3.73 -8.08 -24.47
N PHE A 16 3.88 -9.33 -24.02
CA PHE A 16 3.74 -9.70 -22.62
C PHE A 16 4.80 -9.03 -21.73
N LEU A 17 6.06 -9.00 -22.16
CA LEU A 17 7.14 -8.32 -21.44
C LEU A 17 6.92 -6.80 -21.37
N ILE A 18 6.38 -6.18 -22.43
CA ILE A 18 6.02 -4.76 -22.43
C ILE A 18 4.89 -4.50 -21.41
N VAL A 19 3.84 -5.34 -21.38
CA VAL A 19 2.74 -5.20 -20.40
C VAL A 19 3.25 -5.34 -18.96
N LEU A 20 4.17 -6.28 -18.71
CA LEU A 20 4.79 -6.44 -17.38
C LEU A 20 5.66 -5.23 -17.01
N ALA A 21 6.47 -4.73 -17.95
CA ALA A 21 7.30 -3.54 -17.72
C ALA A 21 6.43 -2.31 -17.45
N VAL A 22 5.36 -2.10 -18.22
CA VAL A 22 4.39 -1.01 -18.02
C VAL A 22 3.71 -1.14 -16.66
N THR A 23 3.29 -2.34 -16.26
CA THR A 23 2.64 -2.58 -14.95
C THR A 23 3.61 -2.36 -13.79
N TYR A 24 4.87 -2.75 -13.94
CA TYR A 24 5.92 -2.55 -12.94
C TYR A 24 6.26 -1.06 -12.78
N ILE A 25 6.41 -0.34 -13.89
CA ILE A 25 6.64 1.10 -13.93
C ILE A 25 5.42 1.87 -13.39
N TYR A 26 4.19 1.39 -13.66
CA TYR A 26 2.94 1.92 -13.14
C TYR A 26 2.86 1.84 -11.61
N LYS A 27 3.34 0.74 -11.01
CA LYS A 27 3.39 0.54 -9.56
C LYS A 27 4.37 1.49 -8.85
N LEU A 28 5.49 1.83 -9.48
CA LEU A 28 6.53 2.67 -8.84
C LEU A 28 6.30 4.18 -8.97
N ASN A 29 5.64 4.65 -10.04
CA ASN A 29 5.77 6.07 -10.42
C ASN A 29 4.46 6.71 -10.92
N SER A 30 3.32 6.26 -10.38
CA SER A 30 1.92 6.51 -10.80
C SER A 30 1.57 7.91 -11.37
N ARG A 31 2.28 8.98 -11.00
CA ARG A 31 2.05 10.34 -11.48
C ARG A 31 2.76 10.70 -12.80
N LYS A 32 4.00 10.25 -13.03
CA LYS A 32 4.81 10.72 -14.17
C LYS A 32 4.55 9.95 -15.47
N VAL A 33 4.17 8.68 -15.34
CA VAL A 33 3.99 7.76 -16.47
C VAL A 33 2.69 8.07 -17.22
N PHE A 34 1.63 8.42 -16.50
CA PHE A 34 0.32 8.73 -17.10
C PHE A 34 0.34 10.05 -17.91
N TRP A 35 1.02 11.08 -17.37
CA TRP A 35 1.27 12.33 -18.10
C TRP A 35 2.17 12.11 -19.32
N GLY A 36 3.18 11.25 -19.19
CA GLY A 36 4.07 10.88 -20.29
C GLY A 36 3.33 10.20 -21.44
N VAL A 37 2.53 9.16 -21.15
CA VAL A 37 1.79 8.40 -22.16
C VAL A 37 0.71 9.25 -22.84
N GLY A 38 -0.05 10.05 -22.08
CA GLY A 38 -1.04 10.96 -22.67
C GLY A 38 -0.40 11.99 -23.60
N LEU A 39 0.69 12.63 -23.15
CA LEU A 39 1.39 13.64 -23.94
C LEU A 39 2.05 13.05 -25.19
N THR A 40 2.70 11.88 -25.08
CA THR A 40 3.33 11.23 -26.25
C THR A 40 2.30 10.74 -27.26
N THR A 41 1.11 10.30 -26.80
CA THR A 41 0.03 9.88 -27.70
C THR A 41 -0.55 11.07 -28.46
N ILE A 42 -0.78 12.20 -27.79
CA ILE A 42 -1.27 13.44 -28.43
C ILE A 42 -0.25 13.98 -29.44
N ILE A 43 1.02 14.05 -29.05
CA ILE A 43 2.11 14.51 -29.93
C ILE A 43 2.26 13.56 -31.12
N GLY A 44 2.17 12.25 -30.92
CA GLY A 44 2.23 11.26 -31.99
C GLY A 44 1.11 11.42 -33.02
N ILE A 45 -0.13 11.66 -32.56
CA ILE A 45 -1.28 11.91 -33.45
C ILE A 45 -1.09 13.21 -34.23
N LEU A 46 -0.59 14.28 -33.60
CA LEU A 46 -0.29 15.55 -34.27
C LEU A 46 0.80 15.42 -35.34
N ILE A 47 1.86 14.65 -35.07
CA ILE A 47 2.93 14.39 -36.05
C ILE A 47 2.39 13.56 -37.24
N LEU A 48 1.55 12.56 -37.00
CA LEU A 48 0.94 11.75 -38.06
C LEU A 48 -0.04 12.54 -38.94
N LEU A 49 -0.74 13.53 -38.37
CA LEU A 49 -1.55 14.49 -39.12
C LEU A 49 -0.65 15.45 -39.93
N GLY A 50 0.42 15.98 -39.33
CA GLY A 50 1.36 16.92 -39.97
C GLY A 50 2.17 16.31 -41.12
N LEU A 51 2.51 15.02 -41.04
CA LEU A 51 3.17 14.27 -42.12
C LEU A 51 2.21 13.80 -43.22
N GLY A 52 0.90 14.04 -43.07
CA GLY A 52 -0.11 13.68 -44.07
C GLY A 52 -0.38 12.18 -44.22
N VAL A 53 0.04 11.37 -43.24
CA VAL A 53 -0.20 9.92 -43.14
C VAL A 53 -1.64 9.65 -42.68
N LEU A 54 -2.14 10.45 -41.74
CA LEU A 54 -3.57 10.51 -41.39
C LEU A 54 -4.22 11.65 -42.17
N ARG A 55 -5.03 11.31 -43.18
CA ARG A 55 -5.84 12.28 -43.94
C ARG A 55 -7.31 12.16 -43.54
N PRO A 56 -7.87 13.13 -42.79
CA PRO A 56 -9.25 13.03 -42.31
C PRO A 56 -10.32 13.18 -43.42
N SER A 57 -9.95 13.68 -44.61
CA SER A 57 -10.87 13.76 -45.76
C SER A 57 -10.16 13.39 -47.07
N TRP A 58 -10.82 12.55 -47.88
CA TRP A 58 -10.46 12.27 -49.27
C TRP A 58 -11.72 12.51 -50.12
N GLY A 59 -11.86 13.67 -50.76
CA GLY A 59 -13.05 13.98 -51.56
C GLY A 59 -14.38 14.00 -50.76
N THR A 60 -15.50 13.74 -51.43
CA THR A 60 -16.88 13.86 -50.90
C THR A 60 -17.29 12.78 -49.91
N GLU A 61 -16.43 11.81 -49.61
CA GLU A 61 -16.66 10.82 -48.56
C GLU A 61 -15.63 11.03 -47.44
N THR A 62 -16.08 11.63 -46.34
CA THR A 62 -15.28 11.78 -45.12
C THR A 62 -14.81 10.40 -44.66
N GLY A 63 -13.54 10.26 -44.30
CA GLY A 63 -12.95 9.01 -43.81
C GLY A 63 -13.49 8.70 -42.41
N THR A 64 -14.75 8.30 -42.32
CA THR A 64 -15.52 8.14 -41.07
C THR A 64 -14.81 7.21 -40.10
N ALA A 65 -14.11 6.19 -40.59
CA ALA A 65 -13.30 5.29 -39.76
C ALA A 65 -12.12 6.00 -39.05
N VAL A 66 -11.46 6.96 -39.70
CA VAL A 66 -10.35 7.75 -39.13
C VAL A 66 -10.89 8.74 -38.09
N ILE A 67 -12.02 9.38 -38.38
CA ILE A 67 -12.68 10.32 -37.47
C ILE A 67 -13.21 9.59 -36.23
N VAL A 68 -13.85 8.43 -36.42
CA VAL A 68 -14.32 7.57 -35.32
C VAL A 68 -13.15 7.05 -34.49
N GLY A 69 -12.04 6.66 -35.12
CA GLY A 69 -10.83 6.24 -34.41
C GLY A 69 -10.22 7.34 -33.54
N ILE A 70 -10.09 8.56 -34.08
CA ILE A 70 -9.58 9.72 -33.33
C ILE A 70 -10.53 10.10 -32.18
N SER A 71 -11.84 10.15 -32.44
CA SER A 71 -12.84 10.48 -31.41
C SER A 71 -12.89 9.43 -30.29
N THR A 72 -12.79 8.15 -30.61
CA THR A 72 -12.74 7.06 -29.62
C THR A 72 -11.46 7.12 -28.79
N ALA A 73 -10.31 7.41 -29.42
CA ALA A 73 -9.04 7.58 -28.71
C ALA A 73 -9.05 8.77 -27.75
N ILE A 74 -9.63 9.91 -28.18
CA ILE A 74 -9.83 11.08 -27.33
C ILE A 74 -10.79 10.77 -26.18
N GLY A 75 -11.89 10.07 -26.46
CA GLY A 75 -12.84 9.61 -25.45
C GLY A 75 -12.15 8.76 -24.38
N CYS A 76 -11.40 7.73 -24.80
CA CYS A 76 -10.62 6.89 -23.88
C CYS A 76 -9.60 7.70 -23.06
N ALA A 77 -8.91 8.67 -23.67
CA ALA A 77 -7.96 9.52 -22.96
C ALA A 77 -8.65 10.38 -21.88
N ILE A 78 -9.81 10.97 -22.19
CA ILE A 78 -10.60 11.77 -21.25
C ILE A 78 -11.09 10.91 -20.08
N THR A 79 -11.60 9.70 -20.34
CA THR A 79 -12.07 8.79 -19.28
C THR A 79 -10.92 8.39 -18.35
N LEU A 80 -9.73 8.17 -18.92
CA LEU A 80 -8.54 7.84 -18.15
C LEU A 80 -8.03 9.03 -17.31
N ILE A 81 -8.13 10.27 -17.82
CA ILE A 81 -7.80 11.48 -17.07
C ILE A 81 -8.80 11.67 -15.92
N TYR A 82 -10.11 11.53 -16.16
CA TYR A 82 -11.13 11.61 -15.13
C TYR A 82 -10.96 10.53 -14.06
N ALA A 83 -10.67 9.28 -14.44
CA ALA A 83 -10.39 8.21 -13.49
C ALA A 83 -9.13 8.49 -12.67
N ALA A 84 -8.09 9.08 -13.28
CA ALA A 84 -6.89 9.49 -12.57
C ALA A 84 -7.14 10.66 -11.61
N GLU A 85 -7.98 11.63 -11.99
CA GLU A 85 -8.40 12.74 -11.14
C GLU A 85 -9.30 12.29 -9.98
N ASP A 86 -10.23 11.37 -10.21
CA ASP A 86 -11.07 10.80 -9.14
C ASP A 86 -10.22 10.02 -8.13
N LEU A 87 -9.27 9.20 -8.60
CA LEU A 87 -8.31 8.53 -7.72
C LEU A 87 -7.40 9.53 -6.98
N TYR A 88 -7.05 10.65 -7.63
CA TYR A 88 -6.28 11.72 -7.00
C TYR A 88 -7.09 12.48 -5.95
N GLN A 89 -8.35 12.84 -6.23
CA GLN A 89 -9.24 13.47 -5.26
C GLN A 89 -9.53 12.51 -4.11
N LYS A 90 -9.74 11.22 -4.37
CA LYS A 90 -9.90 10.22 -3.32
C LYS A 90 -8.66 10.07 -2.46
N LYS A 91 -7.45 10.12 -3.04
CA LYS A 91 -6.18 10.15 -2.30
C LYS A 91 -5.93 11.49 -1.58
N ARG A 92 -6.34 12.62 -2.16
CA ARG A 92 -6.21 13.96 -1.58
C ARG A 92 -7.22 14.18 -0.47
N ILE A 93 -8.45 13.71 -0.60
CA ILE A 93 -9.46 13.71 0.47
C ILE A 93 -9.03 12.76 1.57
N LYS A 94 -8.43 11.60 1.26
CA LYS A 94 -7.80 10.74 2.27
C LYS A 94 -6.62 11.43 2.95
N GLY A 95 -5.74 12.08 2.18
CA GLY A 95 -4.60 12.87 2.69
C GLY A 95 -4.98 14.18 3.39
N LYS A 96 -6.12 14.77 3.05
CA LYS A 96 -6.66 15.99 3.66
C LYS A 96 -7.53 15.64 4.86
N LYS A 97 -8.20 14.48 4.92
CA LYS A 97 -8.67 13.91 6.18
C LYS A 97 -7.49 13.68 7.14
N ILE A 98 -6.37 13.15 6.65
CA ILE A 98 -5.13 13.03 7.44
C ILE A 98 -4.60 14.42 7.86
N ALA A 99 -4.52 15.40 6.95
CA ALA A 99 -3.96 16.73 7.25
C ALA A 99 -4.91 17.71 7.98
N GLU A 100 -6.23 17.52 7.89
CA GLU A 100 -7.26 18.28 8.60
C GLU A 100 -7.45 17.70 10.00
N THR A 101 -7.27 16.37 10.18
CA THR A 101 -6.98 15.77 11.50
C THR A 101 -5.65 16.30 12.07
N GLU A 102 -4.59 16.49 11.26
CA GLU A 102 -3.31 17.09 11.72
C GLU A 102 -3.40 18.60 12.05
N SER A 103 -4.31 19.37 11.40
CA SER A 103 -4.37 20.84 11.56
C SER A 103 -5.46 21.33 12.53
N VAL A 104 -6.51 20.55 12.79
CA VAL A 104 -7.44 20.82 13.90
C VAL A 104 -6.79 20.51 15.26
N GLN A 105 -5.74 19.68 15.28
CA GLN A 105 -5.06 19.25 16.51
C GLN A 105 -4.06 20.27 17.10
N LYS A 106 -3.91 21.46 16.48
CA LYS A 106 -2.99 22.48 17.00
C LYS A 106 -3.61 23.49 17.98
N ASP A 107 -4.93 23.49 18.16
CA ASP A 107 -5.59 24.49 19.04
C ASP A 107 -6.78 23.97 19.87
N MET A 108 -6.86 22.67 20.16
CA MET A 108 -7.75 22.23 21.23
C MET A 108 -7.09 21.14 22.07
N VAL A 109 -6.79 21.52 23.31
CA VAL A 109 -6.53 20.60 24.41
C VAL A 109 -7.89 20.04 24.83
N PRO A 110 -8.16 18.74 24.61
CA PRO A 110 -8.94 17.99 25.56
C PRO A 110 -8.07 16.90 26.18
N ASP A 111 -8.15 16.86 27.50
CA ASP A 111 -7.53 15.94 28.46
C ASP A 111 -7.99 14.48 28.24
N HIS A 112 -7.65 13.88 27.10
CA HIS A 112 -7.94 12.48 26.76
C HIS A 112 -6.79 11.86 25.96
N HIS A 113 -5.65 11.59 26.60
CA HIS A 113 -4.60 10.69 26.09
C HIS A 113 -4.31 9.57 27.10
N LYS A 114 -5.35 9.04 27.75
CA LYS A 114 -5.20 7.82 28.55
C LYS A 114 -5.56 6.64 27.67
N VAL A 115 -4.56 5.84 27.33
CA VAL A 115 -4.72 4.51 26.72
C VAL A 115 -5.75 3.74 27.53
N THR A 116 -6.94 3.57 26.95
CA THR A 116 -8.04 2.83 27.55
C THR A 116 -7.98 1.42 27.00
N LEU A 117 -7.28 0.55 27.72
CA LEU A 117 -7.18 -0.87 27.38
C LEU A 117 -8.32 -1.65 28.06
N PRO A 118 -8.87 -2.68 27.39
CA PRO A 118 -9.77 -3.63 28.04
C PRO A 118 -9.09 -4.25 29.28
N PRO A 119 -9.82 -4.56 30.38
CA PRO A 119 -9.23 -5.05 31.63
C PRO A 119 -8.30 -6.27 31.50
N ARG A 120 -8.51 -7.11 30.47
CA ARG A 120 -7.66 -8.28 30.19
C ARG A 120 -6.32 -7.95 29.53
N LEU A 121 -6.25 -6.81 28.85
CA LEU A 121 -5.08 -6.30 28.15
C LEU A 121 -4.37 -5.22 28.99
N ASP A 122 -5.04 -4.71 30.00
CA ASP A 122 -4.56 -3.61 30.82
C ASP A 122 -3.46 -4.07 31.80
N THR A 123 -2.21 -3.98 31.36
CA THR A 123 -1.02 -4.22 32.18
C THR A 123 -0.11 -2.98 32.16
N GLU A 124 0.72 -2.79 33.18
CA GLU A 124 1.67 -1.65 33.22
C GLU A 124 2.60 -1.64 32.00
N LEU A 125 3.07 -2.83 31.58
CA LEU A 125 3.87 -2.97 30.37
C LEU A 125 3.06 -2.62 29.13
N ALA A 126 1.82 -3.11 29.01
CA ALA A 126 0.97 -2.79 27.86
C ALA A 126 0.73 -1.29 27.74
N ARG A 127 0.38 -0.59 28.83
CA ARG A 127 0.20 0.87 28.81
C ARG A 127 1.45 1.59 28.29
N LYS A 128 2.61 1.30 28.89
CA LYS A 128 3.88 1.94 28.51
C LYS A 128 4.23 1.70 27.04
N ILE A 129 4.07 0.47 26.55
CA ILE A 129 4.40 0.14 25.15
C ILE A 129 3.38 0.74 24.18
N PHE A 130 2.09 0.76 24.54
CA PHE A 130 1.06 1.40 23.72
C PHE A 130 1.26 2.91 23.66
N ASP A 131 1.58 3.57 24.78
CA ASP A 131 1.89 5.00 24.82
C ASP A 131 3.05 5.33 23.86
N LYS A 132 4.17 4.61 23.97
CA LYS A 132 5.30 4.76 23.05
C LYS A 132 4.92 4.48 21.59
N ALA A 133 4.10 3.47 21.35
CA ALA A 133 3.65 3.13 19.99
C ALA A 133 2.72 4.20 19.40
N ILE A 134 1.99 4.94 20.24
CA ILE A 134 1.19 6.11 19.83
C ILE A 134 2.12 7.28 19.52
N GLU A 135 3.10 7.56 20.39
CA GLU A 135 4.10 8.62 20.17
C GLU A 135 4.87 8.45 18.85
N GLU A 136 5.24 7.20 18.53
CA GLU A 136 5.92 6.84 17.28
C GLU A 136 4.99 6.76 16.05
N GLY A 137 3.67 6.94 16.24
CA GLY A 137 2.67 6.86 15.17
C GLY A 137 2.42 5.45 14.62
N TYR A 138 2.78 4.41 15.39
CA TYR A 138 2.44 3.01 15.06
C TYR A 138 0.99 2.67 15.39
N ILE A 139 0.44 3.36 16.39
CA ILE A 139 -0.95 3.27 16.82
C ILE A 139 -1.61 4.64 16.64
N ILE A 140 -2.76 4.66 15.99
CA ILE A 140 -3.64 5.83 15.89
C ILE A 140 -4.90 5.51 16.69
N ILE A 141 -5.31 6.40 17.59
CA ILE A 141 -6.59 6.28 18.30
C ILE A 141 -7.64 6.99 17.43
N ASP A 142 -8.49 6.23 16.77
CA ASP A 142 -9.74 6.73 16.16
C ASP A 142 -10.86 6.59 17.20
N ASP A 143 -11.90 7.42 17.15
CA ASP A 143 -12.87 7.70 18.24
C ASP A 143 -13.25 6.49 19.15
N ASP A 144 -13.34 5.26 18.61
CA ASP A 144 -13.63 4.02 19.34
C ASP A 144 -12.62 2.86 19.13
N HIS A 145 -11.56 3.01 18.33
CA HIS A 145 -10.69 1.89 17.92
C HIS A 145 -9.22 2.27 17.81
N TYR A 146 -8.35 1.27 18.01
CA TYR A 146 -6.91 1.41 17.79
C TYR A 146 -6.57 0.98 16.37
N GLU A 147 -6.08 1.90 15.54
CA GLU A 147 -5.59 1.57 14.21
C GLU A 147 -4.08 1.29 14.25
N TRP A 148 -3.66 0.14 13.72
CA TRP A 148 -2.26 -0.23 13.57
C TRP A 148 -1.73 0.16 12.20
N THR A 149 -0.65 0.93 12.15
CA THR A 149 -0.14 1.50 10.89
C THR A 149 0.89 0.62 10.17
N LEU A 150 1.49 -0.34 10.87
CA LEU A 150 2.48 -1.26 10.30
C LEU A 150 1.84 -2.58 9.82
N ASN A 151 2.67 -3.55 9.44
CA ASN A 151 2.19 -4.88 9.04
C ASN A 151 1.55 -5.62 10.23
N LYS A 152 0.45 -6.34 10.01
CA LYS A 152 -0.19 -7.26 10.96
C LYS A 152 0.80 -8.19 11.67
N VAL A 153 1.82 -8.70 10.98
CA VAL A 153 2.82 -9.59 11.60
C VAL A 153 3.66 -8.84 12.66
N LEU A 154 3.93 -7.55 12.45
CA LEU A 154 4.61 -6.71 13.43
C LEU A 154 3.72 -6.40 14.63
N LEU A 155 2.40 -6.25 14.44
CA LEU A 155 1.49 -6.16 15.58
C LEU A 155 1.49 -7.46 16.37
N ALA A 156 1.37 -8.61 15.70
CA ALA A 156 1.42 -9.91 16.36
C ALA A 156 2.74 -10.11 17.13
N TYR A 157 3.85 -9.59 16.59
CA TYR A 157 5.15 -9.58 17.24
C TYR A 157 5.13 -8.71 18.51
N MET A 158 4.71 -7.45 18.41
CA MET A 158 4.59 -6.53 19.55
C MET A 158 3.69 -7.11 20.65
N CYS A 159 2.49 -7.58 20.28
CA CYS A 159 1.56 -8.20 21.23
C CYS A 159 2.12 -9.49 21.84
N GLY A 160 2.87 -10.30 21.06
CA GLY A 160 3.56 -11.46 21.59
C GLY A 160 4.60 -11.08 22.64
N ARG A 161 5.33 -9.99 22.42
CA ARG A 161 6.30 -9.47 23.40
C ARG A 161 5.62 -8.93 24.66
N ILE A 162 4.50 -8.22 24.53
CA ILE A 162 3.75 -7.65 25.67
C ILE A 162 3.09 -8.74 26.53
N TYR A 163 2.34 -9.65 25.89
CA TYR A 163 1.45 -10.57 26.62
C TYR A 163 2.00 -11.99 26.76
N CYS A 164 2.91 -12.40 25.87
CA CYS A 164 3.47 -13.74 25.90
C CYS A 164 4.93 -13.79 26.37
N GLU A 165 5.54 -12.65 26.68
CA GLU A 165 6.98 -12.49 26.97
C GLU A 165 7.88 -12.96 25.80
N ASP A 166 7.37 -12.91 24.57
CA ASP A 166 8.18 -13.26 23.40
C ASP A 166 9.39 -12.32 23.27
N TYR A 167 10.49 -12.82 22.73
CA TYR A 167 11.75 -12.07 22.64
C TYR A 167 12.50 -12.34 21.33
N PRO A 168 13.26 -11.35 20.82
CA PRO A 168 14.22 -11.58 19.76
C PRO A 168 15.46 -12.29 20.30
N GLU A 169 15.91 -13.35 19.63
CA GLU A 169 17.17 -14.03 19.94
C GLU A 169 18.06 -14.11 18.70
N LYS A 170 19.33 -13.73 18.83
CA LYS A 170 20.32 -13.88 17.78
C LYS A 170 21.01 -15.23 17.93
N THR A 171 20.99 -16.04 16.89
CA THR A 171 21.73 -17.31 16.92
C THR A 171 23.23 -17.07 16.73
N ILE A 172 24.08 -17.95 17.28
CA ILE A 172 25.54 -17.87 17.10
C ILE A 172 25.99 -18.16 15.64
N TYR A 173 25.11 -18.76 14.83
CA TYR A 173 25.43 -19.20 13.47
C TYR A 173 24.87 -18.29 12.37
N ASP A 174 23.82 -17.52 12.68
CA ASP A 174 23.12 -16.67 11.73
C ASP A 174 22.93 -15.29 12.36
N GLU A 175 23.30 -14.23 11.63
CA GLU A 175 23.13 -12.85 12.12
C GLU A 175 21.66 -12.44 12.26
N LYS A 176 20.73 -13.30 11.83
CA LYS A 176 19.30 -13.09 11.93
C LYS A 176 18.80 -13.18 13.37
N MET A 177 17.93 -12.25 13.71
CA MET A 177 17.07 -12.31 14.88
C MET A 177 15.95 -13.34 14.64
N TYR A 178 15.72 -14.21 15.61
CA TYR A 178 14.60 -15.16 15.64
C TYR A 178 13.56 -14.70 16.65
N TRP A 179 12.29 -14.89 16.31
CA TRP A 179 11.17 -14.65 17.21
C TRP A 179 10.96 -15.89 18.09
N MET A 180 11.44 -15.81 19.33
CA MET A 180 11.35 -16.87 20.31
C MET A 180 10.11 -16.70 21.20
N PRO A 181 9.37 -17.79 21.48
CA PRO A 181 8.22 -17.76 22.36
C PRO A 181 8.67 -17.51 23.79
N GLY A 182 7.95 -16.66 24.51
CA GLY A 182 8.17 -16.46 25.94
C GLY A 182 7.51 -17.53 26.81
N ARG A 183 7.51 -17.28 28.12
CA ARG A 183 7.00 -18.22 29.14
C ARG A 183 5.48 -18.32 29.16
N VAL A 184 4.78 -17.29 28.66
CA VAL A 184 3.31 -17.24 28.69
C VAL A 184 2.77 -17.76 27.37
N GLU A 185 2.15 -18.93 27.41
CA GLU A 185 1.61 -19.58 26.21
C GLU A 185 0.32 -18.93 25.69
N LEU A 186 -0.51 -18.43 26.61
CA LEU A 186 -1.85 -17.92 26.29
C LEU A 186 -1.78 -16.52 25.67
N PHE A 187 -2.05 -16.44 24.38
CA PHE A 187 -2.12 -15.19 23.64
C PHE A 187 -3.56 -14.64 23.64
N PRO A 188 -3.82 -13.41 24.11
CA PRO A 188 -5.17 -12.81 24.18
C PRO A 188 -5.64 -12.29 22.81
N GLY A 189 -5.65 -13.18 21.81
CA GLY A 189 -5.88 -12.78 20.43
C GLY A 189 -7.30 -12.31 20.14
N THR A 190 -8.32 -12.81 20.83
CA THR A 190 -9.71 -12.38 20.62
C THR A 190 -9.93 -10.93 21.05
N GLU A 191 -9.35 -10.53 22.18
CA GLU A 191 -9.42 -9.16 22.68
C GLU A 191 -8.60 -8.22 21.82
N LEU A 192 -7.42 -8.65 21.35
CA LEU A 192 -6.57 -7.87 20.46
C LEU A 192 -7.17 -7.70 19.06
N ASP A 193 -7.78 -8.75 18.52
CA ASP A 193 -8.49 -8.71 17.24
C ASP A 193 -9.62 -7.67 17.29
N LYS A 194 -10.36 -7.59 18.40
CA LYS A 194 -11.38 -6.56 18.62
C LYS A 194 -10.77 -5.16 18.78
N LEU A 195 -9.72 -5.03 19.59
CA LEU A 195 -9.06 -3.75 19.88
C LEU A 195 -8.56 -3.06 18.61
N PHE A 196 -7.96 -3.85 17.71
CA PHE A 196 -7.34 -3.36 16.48
C PHE A 196 -8.22 -3.54 15.23
N ASN A 197 -9.47 -3.99 15.39
CA ASN A 197 -10.37 -4.37 14.30
C ASN A 197 -9.67 -5.25 13.23
N MET A 198 -8.88 -6.22 13.69
CA MET A 198 -8.16 -7.18 12.87
C MET A 198 -8.61 -8.60 13.17
N LYS A 199 -8.32 -9.53 12.26
CA LYS A 199 -8.63 -10.96 12.44
C LYS A 199 -7.36 -11.77 12.41
N ASP A 200 -7.34 -12.87 13.16
CA ASP A 200 -6.32 -13.91 13.11
C ASP A 200 -4.92 -13.44 13.59
N LEU A 201 -4.85 -12.60 14.63
CA LEU A 201 -3.56 -12.28 15.27
C LEU A 201 -2.93 -13.51 15.93
N THR A 202 -3.75 -14.37 16.56
CA THR A 202 -3.30 -15.64 17.15
C THR A 202 -2.58 -16.53 16.13
N GLN A 203 -3.16 -16.67 14.92
CA GLN A 203 -2.56 -17.45 13.84
C GLN A 203 -1.27 -16.80 13.32
N SER A 204 -1.27 -15.47 13.20
CA SER A 204 -0.09 -14.72 12.79
C SER A 204 1.10 -14.95 13.73
N ARG A 205 0.86 -15.01 15.05
CA ARG A 205 1.88 -15.40 16.03
C ARG A 205 2.28 -16.87 15.88
N HIS A 206 1.32 -17.80 15.90
CA HIS A 206 1.64 -19.23 15.91
C HIS A 206 2.37 -19.72 14.65
N THR A 207 2.11 -19.12 13.49
CA THR A 207 2.78 -19.53 12.24
C THR A 207 4.21 -18.97 12.12
N ARG A 208 4.53 -17.93 12.90
CA ARG A 208 5.80 -17.20 12.86
C ARG A 208 6.70 -17.42 14.09
N LYS A 209 6.16 -17.88 15.23
CA LYS A 209 6.98 -18.26 16.39
C LYS A 209 8.02 -19.31 16.00
N ASN A 210 9.22 -19.23 16.58
CA ASN A 210 10.39 -20.04 16.24
C ASN A 210 10.97 -19.84 14.82
N LYS A 211 10.62 -18.75 14.14
CA LYS A 211 11.19 -18.40 12.83
C LYS A 211 11.91 -17.07 12.93
N ALA A 212 12.60 -16.68 11.84
CA ALA A 212 13.19 -15.36 11.72
C ALA A 212 12.15 -14.27 12.08
N ALA A 213 12.60 -13.31 12.87
CA ALA A 213 11.80 -12.15 13.26
C ALA A 213 11.28 -11.43 12.00
N PRO A 214 10.08 -10.83 12.05
CA PRO A 214 9.54 -10.11 10.91
C PRO A 214 10.46 -8.93 10.54
N THR A 215 10.53 -8.61 9.25
CA THR A 215 11.26 -7.43 8.76
C THR A 215 10.71 -6.17 9.42
N GLY A 216 11.58 -5.36 10.01
CA GLY A 216 11.20 -4.18 10.78
C GLY A 216 10.88 -4.44 12.25
N SER A 217 11.12 -5.66 12.77
CA SER A 217 11.03 -5.99 14.21
C SER A 217 11.88 -5.07 15.07
N GLU A 218 13.02 -4.62 14.58
CA GLU A 218 13.91 -3.64 15.24
C GLU A 218 13.17 -2.36 15.67
N LYS A 219 12.15 -1.91 14.91
CA LYS A 219 11.34 -0.75 15.28
C LYS A 219 10.46 -1.03 16.50
N ILE A 220 9.95 -2.26 16.58
CA ILE A 220 9.15 -2.73 17.70
C ILE A 220 10.05 -2.94 18.92
N ASP A 221 11.25 -3.49 18.73
CA ASP A 221 12.18 -3.77 19.82
C ASP A 221 12.60 -2.52 20.58
N LYS A 222 12.78 -1.39 19.88
CA LYS A 222 13.03 -0.07 20.48
C LYS A 222 11.93 0.41 21.43
N LEU A 223 10.69 -0.06 21.29
CA LEU A 223 9.62 0.28 22.21
C LEU A 223 9.86 -0.34 23.60
N PHE A 224 10.57 -1.47 23.66
CA PHE A 224 10.85 -2.22 24.88
C PHE A 224 12.16 -1.82 25.59
N GLU A 225 12.95 -0.95 24.98
CA GLU A 225 14.15 -0.32 25.56
C GLU A 225 13.76 0.85 26.51
#